data_AF-A0A2I1GQB4-F1
#
_entry.id   AF-A0A2I1GQB4-F1
#
_cell.length_a   1.000
_cell.length_b   1.000
_cell.length_c   1.000
_cell.angle_alpha   90.00
_cell.angle_beta   90.00
_cell.angle_gamma   90.00
#
_symmetry.space_group_name_H-M   'P 1'
#
loop_
_entity.id
_entity.type
_entity.pdbx_description
1 polymer ?
#
loop_
_entity_poly.entity_id
_entity_poly.type
_entity_poly.pdbx_seq_one_letter_code
_entity_poly.pdbx_strand_id
1 'polypeptide(L)' 'MDIGEDINRARIVALAVKEACSILSSEQSQKDGWEAARQLILKNKLLTEDEKKNIILLLQPKPSSISSSPSSSCMYYILS' A
#
# COMPACT_ATOMS: atom_id res chain seq x y z
N MET A 1 3.09 15.61 -29.14
CA MET A 1 3.83 15.37 -27.88
C MET A 1 2.88 15.68 -26.75
N ASP A 2 2.16 14.66 -26.29
CA ASP A 2 0.73 14.81 -26.04
C ASP A 2 0.45 14.85 -24.53
N ILE A 3 1.04 15.88 -23.91
CA ILE A 3 1.09 16.13 -22.46
C ILE A 3 -0.28 16.02 -21.78
N GLY A 4 -1.36 16.36 -22.48
CA GLY A 4 -2.73 16.22 -21.96
C GLY A 4 -3.17 14.76 -21.74
N GLU A 5 -2.65 13.80 -22.51
CA GLU A 5 -3.00 12.38 -22.36
C GLU A 5 -2.29 11.77 -21.14
N ASP A 6 -1.01 12.09 -20.92
CA ASP A 6 -0.27 11.68 -19.73
C ASP A 6 -0.82 12.32 -18.44
N ILE A 7 -1.23 13.60 -18.49
CA ILE A 7 -1.93 14.25 -17.35
C ILE A 7 -3.22 13.49 -17.00
N ASN A 8 -3.97 13.00 -18.01
CA ASN A 8 -5.17 12.20 -17.78
C ASN A 8 -4.83 10.84 -17.15
N ARG A 9 -3.78 10.13 -17.60
CA ARG A 9 -3.33 8.86 -16.98
C ARG A 9 -2.88 9.06 -15.54
N ALA A 10 -2.01 10.04 -15.28
CA ALA A 10 -1.54 10.35 -13.93
C ALA A 10 -2.71 10.67 -12.98
N ARG A 11 -3.74 11.37 -13.46
CA ARG A 11 -4.96 11.66 -12.71
C ARG A 11 -5.80 10.40 -12.43
N ILE A 12 -5.95 9.50 -13.41
CA ILE A 12 -6.66 8.21 -13.25
C ILE A 12 -5.97 7.34 -12.19
N VAL A 13 -4.64 7.19 -12.29
CA VAL A 13 -3.81 6.46 -11.32
C VAL A 13 -3.93 7.07 -9.92
N ALA A 14 -3.78 8.39 -9.79
CA ALA A 14 -3.87 9.08 -8.50
C ALA A 14 -5.25 8.96 -7.84
N LEU A 15 -6.34 8.97 -8.63
CA LEU A 15 -7.69 8.73 -8.12
C LEU A 15 -7.85 7.30 -7.59
N ALA A 16 -7.44 6.29 -8.36
CA ALA A 16 -7.55 4.89 -7.98
C ALA A 16 -6.72 4.56 -6.72
N VAL A 17 -5.51 5.10 -6.62
CA VAL A 17 -4.66 5.00 -5.41
C VAL A 17 -5.29 5.72 -4.23
N LYS A 18 -5.89 6.91 -4.41
CA LYS A 18 -6.59 7.63 -3.34
C LYS A 18 -7.76 6.84 -2.79
N GLU A 19 -8.59 6.23 -3.64
CA GLU A 19 -9.71 5.39 -3.21
C GLU A 19 -9.24 4.13 -2.46
N ALA A 20 -8.22 3.45 -2.99
CA ALA A 20 -7.60 2.29 -2.32
C ALA A 20 -7.03 2.63 -0.93
N CYS A 21 -6.31 3.76 -0.81
CA CYS A 21 -5.82 4.26 0.48
C CYS A 21 -6.96 4.70 1.43
N SER A 22 -8.08 5.21 0.89
CA SER A 22 -9.24 5.57 1.71
C SER A 22 -9.92 4.34 2.31
N ILE A 23 -10.00 3.23 1.56
CA ILE A 23 -10.48 1.93 2.07
C ILE A 23 -9.53 1.42 3.16
N LEU A 24 -8.22 1.38 2.89
CA LEU A 24 -7.19 0.96 3.85
C LEU A 24 -7.16 1.81 5.14
N SER A 25 -7.62 3.06 5.09
CA SER A 25 -7.71 3.96 6.25
C SER A 25 -9.03 3.86 7.02
N SER A 26 -10.06 3.22 6.44
CA SER A 26 -11.40 3.10 7.02
C SER A 26 -11.71 1.71 7.58
N GLU A 27 -10.94 0.69 7.18
CA GLU A 27 -11.17 -0.70 7.54
C GLU A 27 -10.45 -1.09 8.84
N GLN A 28 -11.20 -1.66 9.79
CA GLN A 28 -10.71 -2.11 11.10
C GLN A 28 -9.63 -3.21 10.99
N SER A 29 -9.57 -3.91 9.85
CA SER A 29 -8.64 -5.00 9.55
C SER A 29 -7.85 -4.71 8.28
N GLN A 30 -6.52 -4.64 8.40
CA GLN A 30 -5.63 -4.41 7.25
C GLN A 30 -5.75 -5.48 6.16
N LYS A 31 -6.16 -6.71 6.51
CA LYS A 31 -6.27 -7.82 5.56
C LYS A 31 -7.48 -7.65 4.64
N ASP A 32 -8.61 -7.26 5.23
CA ASP A 32 -9.90 -7.17 4.55
C ASP A 32 -9.98 -5.85 3.77
N GLY A 33 -9.48 -4.75 4.34
CA GLY A 33 -9.30 -3.48 3.63
C GLY A 33 -8.29 -3.55 2.49
N TRP A 34 -7.24 -4.37 2.60
CA TRP A 34 -6.38 -4.68 1.46
C TRP A 34 -7.15 -5.38 0.35
N GLU A 35 -7.99 -6.37 0.66
CA GLU A 35 -8.71 -7.09 -0.38
C GLU A 35 -9.80 -6.23 -1.04
N ALA A 36 -10.53 -5.43 -0.26
CA ALA A 36 -11.43 -4.41 -0.81
C ALA A 36 -10.68 -3.42 -1.74
N ALA A 37 -9.49 -2.96 -1.36
CA ALA A 37 -8.65 -2.11 -2.21
C ALA A 37 -8.17 -2.82 -3.49
N ARG A 38 -7.73 -4.09 -3.41
CA ARG A 38 -7.36 -4.91 -4.59
C ARG A 38 -8.54 -5.08 -5.54
N GLN A 39 -9.72 -5.39 -5.01
CA GLN A 39 -10.94 -5.54 -5.80
C GLN A 39 -11.33 -4.24 -6.52
N LEU A 40 -11.13 -3.07 -5.89
CA LEU A 40 -11.35 -1.76 -6.53
C LEU A 40 -10.39 -1.57 -7.72
N ILE A 41 -9.08 -1.75 -7.52
CA ILE A 41 -8.07 -1.59 -8.57
C ILE A 41 -8.30 -2.56 -9.75
N LEU A 42 -8.62 -3.82 -9.47
CA LEU A 42 -8.93 -4.81 -10.51
C LEU A 42 -10.18 -4.44 -11.33
N LYS A 43 -11.25 -3.99 -10.67
CA LYS A 43 -12.52 -3.61 -11.31
C LYS A 43 -12.47 -2.28 -12.08
N ASN A 44 -11.51 -1.40 -11.77
CA ASN A 44 -11.35 -0.13 -12.47
C ASN A 44 -11.04 -0.37 -13.96
N LYS A 45 -11.89 0.16 -14.86
CA LYS A 45 -11.75 -0.03 -16.32
C LYS A 45 -10.81 0.97 -17.01
N LEU A 46 -10.35 1.99 -16.29
CA LEU A 46 -9.51 3.07 -16.84
C LEU A 46 -8.01 2.82 -16.65
N LEU A 47 -7.63 1.89 -15.76
CA LEU A 47 -6.26 1.45 -15.56
C LEU A 47 -5.89 0.32 -16.52
N THR A 48 -4.70 0.41 -17.11
CA THR A 48 -4.04 -0.70 -17.82
C THR A 48 -3.66 -1.82 -16.85
N GLU A 49 -3.37 -3.02 -17.37
CA GLU A 49 -2.96 -4.15 -16.54
C GLU A 49 -1.66 -3.90 -15.76
N ASP A 50 -0.68 -3.21 -16.35
CA ASP A 50 0.59 -2.90 -15.68
C ASP A 50 0.41 -1.83 -14.60
N GLU A 51 -0.44 -0.82 -14.80
CA GLU A 51 -0.82 0.10 -13.74
C GLU A 51 -1.50 -0.64 -12.59
N LYS A 52 -2.43 -1.57 -12.88
CA LYS A 52 -3.07 -2.41 -11.84
C LYS A 52 -2.04 -3.25 -11.08
N LYS A 53 -1.14 -3.94 -11.77
CA LYS A 53 -0.08 -4.78 -11.16
C LYS A 53 0.83 -3.93 -10.26
N ASN A 54 1.30 -2.78 -10.75
CA ASN A 54 2.14 -1.86 -9.99
C ASN A 54 1.42 -1.27 -8.77
N ILE A 55 0.19 -0.79 -8.92
CA ILE A 55 -0.60 -0.25 -7.79
C ILE A 55 -0.87 -1.34 -6.74
N ILE A 56 -1.25 -2.56 -7.15
CA ILE A 56 -1.51 -3.67 -6.21
C ILE A 56 -0.23 -4.09 -5.46
N LEU A 57 0.93 -4.03 -6.10
CA LEU A 57 2.24 -4.30 -5.49
C LEU A 57 2.64 -3.19 -4.51
N LEU A 58 2.42 -1.92 -4.85
CA LEU A 58 2.68 -0.77 -3.98
C LEU A 58 1.69 -0.68 -2.79
N LEU A 59 0.48 -1.22 -2.94
CA LEU A 59 -0.53 -1.37 -1.88
C LEU A 59 -0.31 -2.59 -0.98
N GLN A 60 0.72 -3.41 -1.21
CA GLN A 60 1.08 -4.44 -0.23
C GLN A 60 1.56 -3.77 1.06
N PRO A 61 1.12 -4.21 2.26
CA PRO A 61 1.68 -3.71 3.50
C PRO A 61 3.18 -4.02 3.48
N LYS A 62 4.01 -2.98 3.40
CA LYS A 62 5.47 -3.12 3.35
C LYS A 62 5.87 -4.05 4.49
N PRO A 63 6.48 -5.22 4.23
CA PRO A 63 6.85 -6.15 5.27
C PRO A 63 7.71 -5.37 6.24
N SER A 64 7.24 -5.25 7.48
CA SER A 64 7.78 -4.33 8.48
C SER A 64 9.24 -4.70 8.68
N SER A 65 10.12 -3.95 8.00
CA SER A 65 11.54 -4.21 7.98
C SER A 65 11.96 -4.16 9.42
N ILE A 66 12.38 -5.31 9.97
CA ILE A 66 12.56 -5.47 11.40
C ILE A 66 13.62 -4.45 11.80
N SER A 67 13.17 -3.34 12.36
CA SER A 67 14.02 -2.39 13.04
C SER A 67 14.47 -3.14 14.28
N SER A 68 15.56 -3.88 14.12
CA SER A 68 16.35 -4.48 15.17
C SER A 68 17.01 -3.38 16.00
N SER A 69 16.19 -2.48 16.51
CA SER A 69 16.47 -1.65 17.67
C SER A 69 16.92 -2.64 18.74
N PRO A 70 18.21 -2.66 19.12
CA PRO A 70 18.68 -3.64 20.07
C PRO A 70 17.97 -3.35 21.39
N SER A 71 17.02 -4.21 21.76
CA SER A 71 16.38 -4.13 23.06
C SER A 71 17.48 -4.26 24.10
N SER A 72 17.78 -3.16 24.79
CA SER A 72 18.85 -3.09 25.80
C SER A 72 18.39 -3.78 27.08
N SER A 73 18.10 -5.08 26.96
CA SER A 73 17.81 -5.99 28.06
C SER A 73 19.10 -6.23 28.83
N CYS A 74 19.48 -5.22 29.62
CA CYS A 74 20.61 -5.26 30.54
C CYS A 74 20.33 -6.25 31.68
N MET A 75 20.45 -7.54 31.36
CA MET A 75 20.63 -8.63 32.32
C MET A 75 21.95 -8.41 33.06
N TYR A 76 21.95 -7.52 34.05
CA TYR A 76 23.01 -7.49 35.03
C TYR A 76 22.83 -8.69 35.97
N TYR A 77 23.90 -9.47 36.07
CA TYR A 77 23.89 -10.80 36.66
C TYR A 77 23.49 -10.79 38.13
N ILE A 78 22.82 -11.87 38.55
CA ILE A 78 22.74 -12.24 39.96
C ILE A 78 24.17 -12.49 40.44
N LEU A 79 24.64 -11.67 41.37
CA LEU A 79 25.81 -11.97 42.21
C LEU A 79 25.33 -12.55 43.54
N SER A 80 26.16 -13.43 44.11
CA SER A 80 25.84 -14.29 45.27
C SER A 80 25.91 -13.57 46.61
#